data_AF-A0A838Q667-F1
#
_entry.id   AF-A0A838Q667-F1
#
_cell.length_a   1.000
_cell.length_b   1.000
_cell.length_c   1.000
_cell.angle_alpha   90.00
_cell.angle_beta   90.00
_cell.angle_gamma   90.00
#
_symmetry.space_group_name_H-M   'P 1'
#
loop_
_entity.id
_entity.type
_entity.pdbx_description
1 polymer ?
#
loop_
_entity_poly.entity_id
_entity_poly.type
_entity_poly.pdbx_seq_one_letter_code
_entity_poly.pdbx_strand_id
1 'polypeptide(L)'
;WTEMNRSWLEREPQPVIVYFNDLIRDPIATVTGAVDKLGIGLVPRATSSLPSFAELKKRYPNFFRKGISGDWRNQFSSRQAELFRAKHQAMMDALKFPL
;
A
#
# COMPACT_ATOMS: atom_id res chain seq x y z
N TRP A 1 -3.09 -13.27 4.46
CA TRP A 1 -2.97 -11.84 4.81
C TRP A 1 -2.27 -11.65 6.15
N THR A 2 -2.82 -12.12 7.27
CA THR A 2 -2.18 -11.96 8.60
C THR A 2 -0.78 -12.55 8.66
N GLU A 3 -0.62 -13.85 8.36
CA GLU A 3 0.70 -14.52 8.44
C GLU A 3 1.73 -13.90 7.50
N MET A 4 1.32 -13.52 6.30
CA MET A 4 2.21 -12.83 5.35
C MET A 4 2.69 -11.48 5.92
N ASN A 5 1.79 -10.65 6.45
CA ASN A 5 2.20 -9.36 7.02
C ASN A 5 3.07 -9.56 8.25
N ARG A 6 2.72 -10.52 9.11
CA ARG A 6 3.53 -10.92 10.26
C ARG A 6 4.96 -11.26 9.84
N SER A 7 5.12 -12.11 8.81
CA SER A 7 6.44 -12.52 8.33
C SER A 7 7.32 -11.37 7.81
N TRP A 8 6.73 -10.25 7.38
CA TRP A 8 7.48 -9.05 7.00
C TRP A 8 7.80 -8.15 8.20
N LEU A 9 6.88 -8.03 9.15
CA LEU A 9 7.07 -7.22 10.36
C LEU A 9 8.10 -7.82 11.32
N GLU A 10 8.17 -9.15 11.40
CA GLU A 10 9.08 -9.90 12.29
C GLU A 10 10.41 -10.27 11.63
N ARG A 11 10.63 -9.86 10.36
CA ARG A 11 11.84 -10.20 9.62
C ARG A 11 13.05 -9.43 10.15
N GLU A 12 14.19 -10.11 10.22
CA GLU A 12 15.50 -9.49 10.49
C GLU A 12 16.44 -9.59 9.26
N PRO A 13 17.17 -8.52 8.90
CA PRO A 13 17.03 -7.16 9.43
C PRO A 13 15.66 -6.55 9.10
N GLN A 14 15.15 -5.69 9.97
CA GLN A 14 13.82 -5.10 9.81
C GLN A 14 13.71 -4.33 8.48
N PRO A 15 12.76 -4.70 7.59
CA PRO A 15 12.58 -4.02 6.32
C PRO A 15 11.89 -2.67 6.50
N VAL A 16 12.18 -1.74 5.59
CA VAL A 16 11.40 -0.49 5.48
C VAL A 16 10.04 -0.82 4.87
N ILE A 17 8.98 -0.67 5.67
CA ILE A 17 7.60 -0.91 5.25
C ILE A 17 7.01 0.32 4.56
N VAL A 18 6.39 0.11 3.40
CA VAL A 18 5.66 1.13 2.64
C VAL A 18 4.20 0.72 2.49
N TYR A 19 3.28 1.63 2.79
CA TYR A 19 1.84 1.38 2.65
C TYR A 19 1.31 1.92 1.32
N PHE A 20 0.42 1.15 0.70
CA PHE A 20 -0.21 1.53 -0.57
C PHE A 20 -0.97 2.87 -0.49
N ASN A 21 -1.62 3.16 0.64
CA ASN A 21 -2.34 4.43 0.84
C ASN A 21 -1.41 5.65 0.85
N ASP A 22 -0.17 5.49 1.33
CA ASP A 22 0.82 6.55 1.31
C ASP A 22 1.32 6.79 -0.12
N LEU A 23 1.51 5.71 -0.89
CA LEU A 23 1.87 5.80 -2.32
C LEU A 23 0.79 6.48 -3.16
N ILE A 24 -0.50 6.27 -2.88
CA ILE A 24 -1.56 7.01 -3.59
C ILE A 24 -1.55 8.49 -3.19
N ARG A 25 -1.30 8.80 -1.92
CA ARG A 25 -1.35 10.17 -1.39
C ARG A 25 -0.19 11.02 -1.88
N ASP A 26 1.03 10.51 -1.77
CA ASP A 26 2.25 11.18 -2.22
C ASP A 26 3.32 10.13 -2.58
N PRO A 27 3.36 9.67 -3.84
CA PRO A 27 4.27 8.61 -4.25
C PRO A 27 5.74 9.04 -4.16
N ILE A 28 6.05 10.31 -4.44
CA ILE A 28 7.43 10.81 -4.46
C ILE A 28 7.97 10.86 -3.03
N ALA A 29 7.25 11.52 -2.11
CA ALA A 29 7.68 11.60 -0.71
C ALA A 29 7.74 10.22 -0.04
N THR A 30 6.78 9.34 -0.36
CA THR A 30 6.75 7.98 0.21
C THR A 30 7.96 7.16 -0.23
N VAL A 31 8.30 7.18 -1.52
CA VAL A 31 9.44 6.39 -2.04
C VAL A 31 10.77 6.99 -1.59
N THR A 32 10.95 8.31 -1.70
CA THR A 32 12.20 8.98 -1.27
C THR A 32 12.46 8.74 0.22
N GLY A 33 11.47 8.96 1.08
CA GLY A 33 11.62 8.71 2.52
C GLY A 33 11.86 7.24 2.87
N ALA A 34 11.32 6.29 2.11
CA ALA A 34 11.60 4.86 2.33
C ALA A 34 13.05 4.50 1.95
N VAL A 35 13.54 5.09 0.87
CA VAL A 35 14.88 4.86 0.33
C VAL A 35 15.94 5.55 1.21
N ASP A 36 15.66 6.76 1.70
CA ASP A 36 16.55 7.46 2.64
C ASP A 36 16.80 6.64 3.91
N LYS A 37 15.78 5.92 4.42
CA LYS A 37 15.92 4.99 5.56
C LYS A 37 16.84 3.80 5.26
N LEU A 38 17.00 3.44 3.99
CA LEU A 38 17.96 2.43 3.54
C LEU A 38 19.38 3.02 3.36
N GLY A 39 19.57 4.32 3.62
CA GLY A 39 20.84 5.01 3.39
C GLY A 39 21.15 5.24 1.91
N ILE A 40 20.15 5.11 1.04
CA ILE A 40 20.31 5.33 -0.40
C ILE A 40 19.82 6.75 -0.69
N GLY A 41 20.73 7.65 -1.06
CA GLY A 41 20.38 9.02 -1.42
C GLY A 41 19.77 9.12 -2.81
N LEU A 42 18.47 8.84 -2.95
CA LEU A 42 17.78 9.05 -4.22
C LEU A 42 17.42 10.52 -4.42
N VAL A 43 17.86 11.08 -5.55
CA VAL A 43 17.43 12.40 -6.01
C VAL A 43 16.40 12.22 -7.13
N PRO A 44 15.13 12.64 -6.94
CA PRO A 44 14.13 12.59 -7.99
C PRO A 44 14.59 13.37 -9.23
N ARG A 45 14.55 12.73 -10.40
CA ARG A 45 14.80 13.43 -11.67
C ARG A 45 13.54 14.17 -12.11
N ALA A 46 13.67 15.45 -12.42
CA ALA A 46 12.56 16.30 -12.87
C ALA A 46 12.00 15.94 -14.27
N THR A 47 12.64 15.03 -15.01
CA THR A 47 12.43 14.85 -16.46
C THR A 47 11.38 13.82 -16.86
N SER A 48 10.67 13.18 -15.92
CA SER A 48 9.53 12.31 -16.25
C SER A 48 8.43 12.42 -15.22
N SER A 49 7.26 12.89 -15.63
CA SER A 49 6.05 12.77 -14.80
C SER A 49 5.71 11.29 -14.59
N LEU A 50 5.35 10.91 -13.37
CA LEU A 50 4.82 9.59 -13.10
C LEU A 50 3.55 9.38 -13.95
N PRO A 51 3.38 8.21 -14.59
CA PRO A 51 2.17 7.94 -15.35
C PRO A 51 0.98 7.91 -14.40
N SER A 52 -0.10 8.57 -14.79
CA SER A 52 -1.39 8.50 -14.10
C SER A 52 -1.94 7.08 -14.15
N PHE A 53 -2.86 6.77 -13.21
CA PHE A 53 -3.57 5.50 -13.22
C PHE A 53 -4.32 5.27 -14.54
N ALA A 54 -4.87 6.32 -15.16
CA ALA A 54 -5.58 6.22 -16.44
C ALA A 54 -4.65 5.82 -17.59
N GLU A 55 -3.44 6.38 -17.66
CA GLU A 55 -2.42 5.99 -18.65
C GLU A 55 -1.98 4.55 -18.46
N LEU A 56 -1.75 4.13 -17.21
CA LEU A 56 -1.41 2.76 -16.87
C LEU A 56 -2.54 1.78 -17.24
N LYS A 57 -3.80 2.12 -16.93
CA LYS A 57 -4.99 1.35 -17.30
C LYS A 57 -5.14 1.21 -18.81
N LYS A 58 -4.92 2.28 -19.56
CA LYS A 58 -4.95 2.24 -21.03
C LYS A 58 -3.89 1.29 -21.58
N ARG A 59 -2.69 1.29 -21.01
CA ARG A 59 -1.57 0.44 -21.44
C ARG A 59 -1.74 -1.03 -21.06
N TYR A 60 -2.29 -1.31 -19.88
CA TYR A 60 -2.47 -2.66 -19.34
C TYR A 60 -3.87 -2.85 -18.73
N PRO A 61 -4.92 -2.96 -19.56
CA PRO A 61 -6.32 -2.90 -19.11
C PRO A 61 -6.70 -4.05 -18.17
N ASN A 62 -6.09 -5.22 -18.30
CA ASN A 62 -6.41 -6.37 -17.44
C ASN A 62 -5.64 -6.37 -16.11
N PHE A 63 -4.58 -5.56 -16.00
CA PHE A 63 -3.77 -5.47 -14.79
C PHE A 63 -4.29 -4.39 -13.83
N PHE A 64 -4.51 -3.18 -14.34
CA PHE A 64 -5.01 -2.07 -13.53
C PHE A 64 -6.53 -2.15 -13.43
N ARG A 65 -7.11 -2.34 -12.23
CA ARG A 65 -8.57 -2.47 -12.08
C ARG A 65 -9.27 -1.13 -11.80
N LYS A 66 -9.10 -0.57 -10.61
CA LYS A 66 -9.70 0.72 -10.19
C LYS A 66 -8.72 1.73 -9.61
N GLY A 67 -7.60 1.31 -9.02
CA GLY A 67 -6.57 2.23 -8.53
C GLY A 67 -6.97 3.09 -7.33
N ILE A 68 -8.02 2.70 -6.61
CA ILE A 68 -8.56 3.45 -5.47
C ILE A 68 -8.51 2.62 -4.19
N SER A 69 -8.30 3.31 -3.08
CA SER A 69 -8.46 2.73 -1.74
C SER A 69 -9.92 2.74 -1.32
N GLY A 70 -10.32 1.77 -0.49
CA GLY A 70 -11.67 1.71 0.07
C GLY A 70 -12.72 0.99 -0.80
N ASP A 71 -12.37 0.50 -1.98
CA ASP A 71 -13.31 -0.25 -2.85
C ASP A 71 -13.87 -1.53 -2.20
N TRP A 72 -13.24 -2.03 -1.14
CA TRP A 72 -13.75 -3.13 -0.34
C TRP A 72 -15.16 -2.85 0.20
N ARG A 73 -15.51 -1.58 0.46
CA ARG A 73 -16.85 -1.16 0.91
C ARG A 73 -17.94 -1.43 -0.13
N ASN A 74 -17.56 -1.48 -1.42
CA ASN A 74 -18.47 -1.79 -2.52
C ASN A 74 -18.57 -3.30 -2.81
N GLN A 75 -17.81 -4.14 -2.09
CA GLN A 75 -17.68 -5.57 -2.37
C GLN A 75 -18.08 -6.43 -1.17
N PHE A 76 -17.85 -5.93 0.04
CA PHE A 76 -18.20 -6.63 1.27
C PHE A 76 -19.59 -6.22 1.72
N SER A 77 -20.42 -7.19 2.07
CA SER A 77 -21.56 -6.91 2.95
C SER A 77 -21.07 -6.49 4.33
N SER A 78 -21.91 -5.78 5.10
CA SER A 78 -21.56 -5.38 6.47
C SER A 78 -21.13 -6.57 7.32
N ARG A 79 -21.84 -7.71 7.18
CA ARG A 79 -21.51 -8.93 7.89
C ARG A 79 -20.15 -9.51 7.50
N GLN A 80 -19.80 -9.51 6.22
CA GLN A 80 -18.47 -9.95 5.77
C GLN A 80 -17.37 -9.03 6.29
N ALA A 81 -17.62 -7.72 6.32
CA ALA A 81 -16.66 -6.74 6.83
C ALA A 81 -16.41 -6.93 8.33
N GLU A 82 -17.45 -7.16 9.12
CA GLU A 82 -17.35 -7.50 10.54
C GLU A 82 -16.57 -8.79 10.77
N LEU A 83 -16.90 -9.87 10.04
CA LEU A 83 -16.21 -11.16 10.18
C LEU A 83 -14.73 -11.04 9.81
N PHE A 84 -14.41 -10.33 8.73
CA PHE A 84 -13.03 -10.07 8.34
C PHE A 84 -12.28 -9.31 9.44
N ARG A 85 -12.89 -8.23 9.96
CA ARG A 85 -12.31 -7.42 11.02
C ARG A 85 -12.07 -8.25 12.27
N ALA A 86 -13.07 -8.98 12.76
CA ALA A 86 -12.95 -9.83 13.94
C ALA A 86 -11.80 -10.85 13.81
N LYS A 87 -11.62 -11.42 12.61
CA LYS A 87 -10.55 -12.39 12.33
C LYS A 87 -9.15 -11.77 12.28
N HIS A 88 -9.03 -10.51 11.86
CA HIS A 88 -7.77 -9.89 11.47
C HIS A 88 -7.37 -8.66 12.30
N GLN A 89 -8.17 -8.29 13.31
CA GLN A 89 -8.05 -7.07 14.11
C GLN A 89 -6.64 -6.84 14.63
N ALA A 90 -6.03 -7.83 15.30
CA ALA A 90 -4.70 -7.69 15.89
C ALA A 90 -3.62 -7.29 14.87
N MET A 91 -3.69 -7.83 13.65
CA MET A 91 -2.74 -7.47 12.59
C MET A 91 -3.08 -6.12 11.95
N MET A 92 -4.36 -5.76 11.84
CA MET A 92 -4.73 -4.42 11.40
C MET A 92 -4.22 -3.35 12.36
N ASP A 93 -4.28 -3.59 13.67
CA ASP A 93 -3.76 -2.70 14.70
C ASP A 93 -2.23 -2.60 14.62
N ALA A 94 -1.54 -3.73 14.46
CA ALA A 94 -0.08 -3.76 14.26
C ALA A 94 0.36 -2.96 13.03
N LEU A 95 -0.42 -3.01 11.94
CA LEU A 95 -0.20 -2.25 10.72
C LEU A 95 -0.69 -0.80 10.80
N LYS A 96 -1.28 -0.37 11.92
CA LYS A 96 -1.87 0.96 12.13
C LYS A 96 -2.87 1.34 11.02
N PHE A 97 -3.66 0.37 10.57
CA PHE A 97 -4.65 0.63 9.53
C PHE A 97 -5.68 1.66 10.04
N PRO A 98 -5.93 2.76 9.31
CA PRO A 98 -6.95 3.72 9.72
C PRO A 98 -8.33 3.06 9.69
N LEU A 99 -9.15 3.38 10.70
CA LEU A 99 -10.52 2.88 10.87
C LEU A 99 -11.42 3.20 9.67
#